data_AF-A0A8J2LRC0-F1
#
_entry.id   AF-A0A8J2LRC0-F1
#
_cell.length_a   1.000
_cell.length_b   1.000
_cell.length_c   1.000
_cell.angle_alpha   90.00
_cell.angle_beta   90.00
_cell.angle_gamma   90.00
#
_symmetry.space_group_name_H-M   'P 1'
#
loop_
_entity.id
_entity.type
_entity.pdbx_description
1 polymer ?
#
loop_
_entity_poly.entity_id
_entity_poly.type
_entity_poly.pdbx_seq_one_letter_code
_entity_poly.pdbx_strand_id
1 'polypeptide(L)' 'DKGNYINYYNFIMDNGLLEQSGTLMIDNTLWKGQVYSTSDNISPYGKFVKQFNEHVRQDPRVNQ' A
#
# COMPACT_ATOMS: atom_id res chain seq x y z
N ASP A 1 0.50 -6.23 -9.40
CA ASP A 1 -0.12 -7.30 -8.59
C ASP A 1 -0.30 -6.85 -7.13
N LYS A 2 -1.53 -6.81 -6.61
CA LYS A 2 -1.76 -6.18 -5.28
C LYS A 2 -1.06 -6.90 -4.13
N GLY A 3 -0.85 -8.22 -4.23
CA GLY A 3 -0.15 -9.00 -3.20
C GLY A 3 1.33 -8.63 -3.01
N ASN A 4 1.97 -8.00 -4.01
CA ASN A 4 3.38 -7.61 -3.95
C ASN A 4 3.60 -6.11 -3.69
N TYR A 5 2.54 -5.32 -3.46
CA TYR A 5 2.68 -3.88 -3.24
C TYR A 5 3.63 -3.55 -2.08
N ILE A 6 3.54 -4.31 -0.98
CA ILE A 6 4.45 -4.14 0.17
C ILE A 6 5.90 -4.44 -0.24
N ASN A 7 6.13 -5.48 -1.04
CA ASN A 7 7.48 -5.86 -1.49
C ASN A 7 8.10 -4.78 -2.36
N TYR A 8 7.34 -4.22 -3.31
CA TYR A 8 7.84 -3.13 -4.16
C TYR A 8 8.11 -1.86 -3.37
N TYR A 9 7.19 -1.50 -2.47
CA TYR A 9 7.35 -0.35 -1.59
C TYR A 9 8.62 -0.49 -0.72
N ASN A 10 8.78 -1.62 -0.02
CA ASN A 10 9.98 -1.87 0.79
C ASN A 10 11.24 -1.87 -0.06
N PHE A 11 11.23 -2.52 -1.23
CA PHE A 11 12.38 -2.53 -2.11
C PHE A 11 12.81 -1.10 -2.51
N ILE A 12 11.87 -0.22 -2.85
CA ILE A 12 12.17 1.17 -3.19
C ILE A 12 12.73 1.92 -1.98
N MET A 13 12.06 1.83 -0.83
CA MET A 13 12.40 2.61 0.37
C MET A 13 13.69 2.12 1.05
N ASP A 14 13.94 0.81 1.06
CA ASP A 14 15.09 0.20 1.73
C ASP A 14 16.39 0.34 0.92
N ASN A 15 16.27 0.49 -0.41
CA ASN A 15 17.42 0.65 -1.31
C ASN A 15 17.65 2.10 -1.76
N GLY A 16 16.91 3.07 -1.19
CA GLY A 16 17.07 4.48 -1.52
C GLY A 16 16.81 4.80 -3.00
N LEU A 17 15.85 4.11 -3.62
CA LEU A 17 15.52 4.27 -5.04
C LEU A 17 14.58 5.47 -5.31
N LEU A 18 14.20 6.18 -4.26
CA LEU A 18 13.42 7.41 -4.32
C LEU A 18 14.25 8.51 -3.67
N GLU A 19 14.41 9.62 -4.37
CA GLU A 19 15.08 10.82 -3.86
C GLU A 19 14.42 11.33 -2.58
N GLN A 20 15.19 12.03 -1.75
CA GLN A 20 14.63 12.66 -0.56
C GLN A 20 13.58 13.71 -0.98
N SER A 21 12.35 13.58 -0.46
CA SER A 21 11.16 14.34 -0.88
C SER A 21 10.57 13.96 -2.25
N GLY A 22 11.02 12.86 -2.84
CA GLY A 22 10.38 12.25 -4.00
C GLY A 22 8.96 11.77 -3.67
N THR A 23 8.12 11.66 -4.70
CA THR A 23 6.71 11.24 -4.55
C THR A 23 6.50 9.86 -5.16
N LEU A 24 5.90 8.94 -4.39
CA LEU A 24 5.45 7.64 -4.87
C LEU A 24 3.92 7.67 -5.04
N MET A 25 3.44 7.48 -6.27
CA MET A 25 2.00 7.42 -6.56
C MET A 25 1.53 5.98 -6.68
N ILE A 26 0.56 5.58 -5.85
CA ILE A 26 0.04 4.21 -5.81
C ILE A 26 -1.43 4.22 -6.26
N ASP A 27 -1.76 3.44 -7.28
CA ASP A 27 -3.12 3.38 -7.83
C ASP A 27 -4.01 2.30 -7.15
N ASN A 28 -5.31 2.60 -7.13
CA ASN A 28 -6.41 1.79 -6.59
C ASN A 28 -6.27 1.40 -5.10
N THR A 29 -5.76 2.30 -4.26
CA THR A 29 -5.67 2.12 -2.80
C THR A 29 -7.03 1.98 -2.10
N LEU A 30 -8.13 2.34 -2.76
CA LEU A 30 -9.49 2.08 -2.25
C LEU A 30 -10.06 0.71 -2.66
N TRP A 31 -9.50 0.08 -3.70
CA TRP A 31 -9.94 -1.18 -4.31
C TRP A 31 -11.46 -1.42 -4.29
N LYS A 32 -12.21 -0.66 -5.10
CA LYS A 32 -13.68 -0.73 -5.17
C LYS A 32 -14.39 -0.60 -3.82
N GLY A 33 -13.78 0.14 -2.87
CA GLY A 33 -14.29 0.35 -1.51
C GLY A 33 -14.07 -0.83 -0.55
N GLN A 34 -13.47 -1.94 -1.00
CA GLN A 34 -13.36 -3.15 -0.18
C GLN A 34 -12.47 -2.98 1.06
N VAL A 35 -11.56 -2.00 1.06
CA VAL A 35 -10.67 -1.72 2.19
C VAL A 35 -11.43 -1.33 3.46
N TYR A 36 -12.58 -0.67 3.30
CA TYR A 36 -13.45 -0.23 4.39
C TYR A 36 -14.67 -1.13 4.60
N SER A 37 -14.81 -2.19 3.80
CA SER A 37 -15.93 -3.11 3.96
C SER A 37 -15.81 -3.87 5.28
N THR A 38 -16.92 -3.94 6.02
CA THR A 38 -17.08 -4.77 7.22
C THR A 38 -17.54 -6.18 6.89
N SER A 39 -17.77 -6.48 5.60
CA SER A 39 -18.14 -7.82 5.15
C SER A 39 -16.94 -8.75 5.16
N ASP A 40 -17.13 -9.98 5.64
CA ASP A 40 -16.12 -11.04 5.57
C ASP A 40 -15.83 -11.52 4.12
N ASN A 41 -16.70 -11.15 3.17
CA ASN A 41 -16.64 -11.58 1.77
C ASN A 41 -15.82 -10.65 0.85
N ILE A 42 -14.79 -9.97 1.37
CA ILE A 42 -13.89 -9.19 0.52
C ILE A 42 -12.92 -10.09 -0.27
N SER A 43 -12.58 -9.65 -1.48
CA SER A 43 -11.65 -10.38 -2.33
C SER A 43 -10.24 -10.44 -1.69
N PRO A 44 -9.41 -11.42 -2.05
CA PRO A 44 -8.00 -11.45 -1.63
C PRO A 44 -7.27 -10.14 -1.96
N TYR A 45 -7.57 -9.53 -3.12
CA TYR A 45 -7.01 -8.23 -3.49
C TYR A 45 -7.41 -7.11 -2.54
N GLY A 46 -8.66 -7.09 -2.06
CA GLY A 46 -9.11 -6.14 -1.04
C GLY A 46 -8.34 -6.29 0.27
N LYS A 47 -8.06 -7.54 0.68
CA LYS A 47 -7.22 -7.84 1.86
C LYS A 47 -5.79 -7.34 1.66
N PHE A 48 -5.18 -7.60 0.51
CA PHE A 48 -3.83 -7.15 0.20
C PHE A 48 -3.70 -5.62 0.16
N VAL A 49 -4.66 -4.93 -0.46
CA VAL A 49 -4.66 -3.45 -0.48
C VAL A 49 -4.89 -2.88 0.91
N LYS A 50 -5.75 -3.47 1.73
CA LYS A 50 -5.92 -3.06 3.14
C LYS A 50 -4.62 -3.21 3.92
N GLN A 51 -3.96 -4.36 3.82
CA GLN A 51 -2.66 -4.60 4.47
C GLN A 51 -1.60 -3.61 3.99
N PHE A 52 -1.56 -3.33 2.69
CA PHE A 52 -0.66 -2.34 2.12
C PHE A 52 -0.90 -0.94 2.66
N ASN A 53 -2.15 -0.46 2.70
CA ASN A 53 -2.48 0.86 3.23
C ASN A 53 -2.09 0.99 4.72
N GLU A 54 -2.32 -0.06 5.52
CA GLU A 54 -1.91 -0.08 6.92
C GLU A 54 -0.38 -0.06 7.09
N HIS A 55 0.34 -0.80 6.23
CA HIS A 55 1.80 -0.81 6.21
C HIS A 55 2.37 0.59 5.93
N VAL A 56 1.90 1.26 4.87
CA VAL A 56 2.32 2.62 4.53
C VAL A 56 1.94 3.62 5.61
N ARG A 57 0.75 3.49 6.22
CA ARG A 57 0.27 4.37 7.30
C ARG A 57 1.15 4.32 8.54
N GLN A 58 1.81 3.20 8.80
CA GLN A 58 2.69 3.00 9.96
C GLN A 58 4.16 3.32 9.67
N ASP A 59 4.52 3.60 8.42
CA ASP A 59 5.90 3.88 8.03
C ASP A 59 6.28 5.35 8.29
N PRO A 60 7.20 5.64 9.21
CA PRO A 60 7.58 7.02 9.55
C PRO A 60 8.40 7.72 8.46
N ARG A 61 8.84 7.01 7.41
CA ARG A 61 9.64 7.57 6.31
C ARG A 61 8.81 8.40 5.34
N VAL A 62 7.48 8.32 5.39
CA VAL A 62 6.58 8.94 4.42
C VAL A 62 5.53 9.83 5.08
N ASN A 63 4.99 10.76 4.29
CA ASN A 63 3.80 11.54 4.61
C ASN A 63 2.75 11.28 3.53
N GLN A 64 1.46 11.30 3.90
CA GLN A 64 0.32 11.00 3.02
C GLN A 64 -0.50 12.25 2.71
#